data_AF-A0A8T7BZB4-F1
#
_entry.id   AF-A0A8T7BZB4-F1
#
_cell.length_a   1.000
_cell.length_b   1.000
_cell.length_c   1.000
_cell.angle_alpha   90.00
_cell.angle_beta   90.00
_cell.angle_gamma   90.00
#
_symmetry.space_group_name_H-M   'P 1'
#
loop_
_entity.id
_entity.type
_entity.pdbx_description
1 polymer ?
#
loop_
_entity_poly.entity_id
_entity_poly.type
_entity_poly.pdbx_seq_one_letter_code
_entity_poly.pdbx_strand_id
1 'polypeptide(L)'
;MNIVNKIILALVGVISLAAGAAKVMRVPDEAQFFAEAGLAPGVMIIFGVVQLVAGALILWRKTRLAGALIAAIMFACSVVMIFMAGNLQFALISAVPVVMAIYVAWRAGQSQ
;
A
#
# COMPACT_ATOMS: atom_id res chain seq x y z
N MET A 1 -4.85 -5.33 22.03
CA MET A 1 -4.07 -5.78 20.84
C MET A 1 -2.75 -6.32 21.34
N ASN A 2 -2.41 -7.56 20.98
CA ASN A 2 -1.13 -8.17 21.34
C ASN A 2 0.02 -7.49 20.58
N ILE A 3 1.26 -7.68 21.05
CA ILE A 3 2.46 -7.03 20.49
C ILE A 3 2.57 -7.26 18.97
N VAL A 4 2.30 -8.48 18.52
CA VAL A 4 2.33 -8.89 17.10
C VAL A 4 1.43 -8.00 16.24
N ASN A 5 0.20 -7.73 16.69
CA ASN A 5 -0.75 -6.93 15.92
C ASN A 5 -0.33 -5.46 15.84
N LYS A 6 0.34 -4.94 16.86
CA LYS A 6 0.90 -3.58 16.83
C LYS A 6 2.07 -3.51 15.86
N ILE A 7 2.91 -4.54 15.81
CA ILE A 7 4.04 -4.64 14.87
C ILE A 7 3.50 -4.69 13.43
N ILE A 8 2.54 -5.57 13.13
CA ILE A 8 1.94 -5.66 11.79
C ILE A 8 1.34 -4.32 11.38
N LEU A 9 0.60 -3.66 12.27
CA LEU A 9 0.03 -2.34 12.01
C LEU A 9 1.10 -1.30 11.69
N ALA A 10 2.16 -1.23 12.50
CA ALA A 10 3.27 -0.31 12.29
C ALA A 10 3.98 -0.58 10.96
N LEU A 11 4.21 -1.86 10.64
CA LEU A 11 4.80 -2.27 9.36
C LEU A 11 3.95 -1.84 8.17
N VAL A 12 2.64 -2.12 8.19
CA VAL A 12 1.74 -1.68 7.10
C VAL A 12 1.76 -0.16 6.96
N GLY A 13 1.71 0.58 8.08
CA GLY A 13 1.80 2.04 8.06
C GLY A 13 3.10 2.54 7.43
N VAL A 14 4.25 2.04 7.88
CA VAL A 14 5.57 2.43 7.36
C VAL A 14 5.74 2.04 5.89
N ILE A 15 5.36 0.81 5.51
CA ILE A 15 5.44 0.36 4.12
C ILE A 15 4.52 1.20 3.23
N SER A 16 3.32 1.54 3.68
CA SER A 16 2.39 2.39 2.90
C SER A 16 2.97 3.79 2.72
N LEU A 17 3.59 4.36 3.75
CA LEU A 17 4.24 5.65 3.66
C LEU A 17 5.46 5.60 2.71
N ALA A 18 6.30 4.58 2.83
CA ALA A 18 7.48 4.41 1.97
C ALA A 18 7.09 4.19 0.50
N ALA A 19 6.15 3.29 0.23
CA ALA A 19 5.65 3.02 -1.12
C ALA A 19 4.95 4.24 -1.73
N GLY A 20 4.19 4.98 -0.92
CA GLY A 20 3.55 6.23 -1.34
C GLY A 20 4.58 7.30 -1.69
N ALA A 21 5.61 7.47 -0.87
CA ALA A 21 6.71 8.39 -1.12
C ALA A 21 7.47 8.01 -2.41
N ALA A 22 7.79 6.73 -2.61
CA ALA A 22 8.44 6.24 -3.83
C ALA A 22 7.64 6.58 -5.09
N LYS A 23 6.31 6.46 -5.03
CA LYS A 23 5.40 6.83 -6.13
C LYS A 23 5.37 8.33 -6.41
N VAL A 24 5.31 9.16 -5.36
CA VAL A 24 5.36 10.62 -5.51
C VAL A 24 6.71 11.09 -6.05
N MET A 25 7.80 10.49 -5.58
CA MET A 25 9.16 10.80 -6.01
C MET A 25 9.51 10.22 -7.39
N ARG A 26 8.62 9.43 -7.99
CA ARG A 26 8.82 8.78 -9.29
C ARG A 26 10.13 7.99 -9.33
N VAL A 27 10.34 7.16 -8.31
CA VAL A 27 11.47 6.22 -8.28
C VAL A 27 11.48 5.42 -9.59
N PRO A 28 12.63 5.26 -10.28
CA PRO A 28 12.69 4.71 -11.64
C PRO A 28 11.93 3.39 -11.82
N ASP A 29 12.14 2.43 -10.91
CA ASP A 29 11.50 1.11 -10.98
C ASP A 29 9.97 1.22 -10.89
N GLU A 30 9.46 2.03 -9.96
CA GLU A 30 8.01 2.28 -9.82
C GLU A 30 7.45 3.02 -11.04
N ALA A 31 8.19 3.99 -11.58
CA ALA A 31 7.77 4.75 -12.75
C ALA A 31 7.67 3.85 -13.98
N GLN A 32 8.61 2.90 -14.11
CA GLN A 32 8.59 1.87 -15.15
C GLN A 32 7.35 0.98 -15.03
N PHE A 33 7.01 0.50 -13.83
CA PHE A 33 5.81 -0.34 -13.65
C PHE A 33 4.52 0.37 -14.05
N PHE A 34 4.37 1.65 -13.71
CA PHE A 34 3.21 2.44 -14.12
C PHE A 34 3.20 2.73 -15.63
N ALA A 35 4.36 3.01 -16.22
CA ALA A 35 4.49 3.27 -17.65
C ALA A 35 4.16 2.02 -18.49
N GLU A 36 4.65 0.84 -18.08
CA GLU A 36 4.37 -0.44 -18.74
C GLU A 36 2.90 -0.86 -18.58
N ALA A 37 2.26 -0.45 -17.49
CA ALA A 37 0.81 -0.55 -17.32
C ALA A 37 0.01 0.46 -18.18
N GLY A 38 0.67 1.31 -18.96
CA GLY A 38 0.04 2.32 -19.82
C GLY A 38 -0.53 3.53 -19.07
N LEU A 39 -0.11 3.75 -17.82
CA LEU A 39 -0.62 4.83 -16.98
C LEU A 39 0.24 6.08 -17.09
N ALA A 40 -0.42 7.24 -17.12
CA ALA A 40 0.27 8.52 -17.14
C ALA A 40 1.03 8.80 -15.83
N PRO A 41 2.17 9.52 -15.86
CA PRO A 41 2.94 9.86 -14.65
C PRO A 41 2.15 10.66 -13.59
N GLY A 42 1.10 11.37 -13.99
CA GLY A 42 0.20 12.05 -13.06
C GLY A 42 -0.62 11.10 -12.20
N VAL A 43 -1.05 9.96 -12.77
CA VAL A 43 -1.80 8.92 -12.05
C VAL A 43 -0.94 8.30 -10.96
N MET A 44 0.34 8.06 -11.24
CA MET A 44 1.31 7.55 -10.27
C MET A 44 1.44 8.47 -9.05
N ILE A 45 1.49 9.80 -9.24
CA ILE A 45 1.56 10.75 -8.14
C ILE A 45 0.28 10.71 -7.30
N ILE A 46 -0.89 10.70 -7.94
CA ILE A 46 -2.18 10.58 -7.24
C ILE A 46 -2.20 9.29 -6.42
N PHE A 47 -1.72 8.19 -7.01
CA PHE A 47 -1.57 6.91 -6.33
C PHE A 47 -0.68 7.03 -5.09
N GLY A 48 0.47 7.68 -5.22
CA GLY A 48 1.40 7.90 -4.12
C GLY A 48 0.78 8.74 -2.99
N VAL A 49 0.09 9.84 -3.32
CA VAL A 49 -0.58 10.70 -2.33
C VAL A 49 -1.67 9.94 -1.58
N VAL A 50 -2.53 9.20 -2.28
CA VAL A 50 -3.58 8.39 -1.64
C VAL A 50 -2.98 7.32 -0.73
N GLN A 51 -1.88 6.68 -1.15
CA GLN A 51 -1.14 5.69 -0.35
C GLN A 51 -0.49 6.32 0.90
N LEU A 52 0.03 7.55 0.80
CA LEU A 52 0.55 8.31 1.95
C LEU A 52 -0.55 8.62 2.96
N VAL A 53 -1.70 9.10 2.49
CA VAL A 53 -2.88 9.35 3.32
C VAL A 53 -3.34 8.07 4.01
N ALA A 54 -3.40 6.95 3.29
CA ALA A 54 -3.74 5.66 3.85
C ALA A 54 -2.80 5.25 4.99
N GLY A 55 -1.48 5.39 4.76
CA GLY A 55 -0.45 5.13 5.77
C GLY A 55 -0.64 5.96 7.03
N ALA A 56 -0.92 7.26 6.89
CA ALA A 56 -1.22 8.14 8.02
C ALA A 56 -2.52 7.75 8.76
N LEU A 57 -3.59 7.44 8.02
CA LEU A 57 -4.90 7.06 8.59
C LEU A 57 -4.84 5.74 9.38
N ILE A 58 -4.00 4.78 8.98
CA ILE A 58 -3.82 3.50 9.69
C ILE A 58 -3.29 3.71 11.12
N LEU A 59 -2.40 4.70 11.31
CA LEU A 59 -1.76 4.97 12.58
C LEU A 59 -2.75 5.54 13.60
N TRP A 60 -3.80 6.24 13.14
CA TRP A 60 -4.82 6.81 14.01
C TRP A 60 -5.93 5.82 14.33
N ARG A 61 -6.20 5.56 15.62
CA ARG A 61 -7.11 4.49 16.07
C ARG A 61 -8.53 4.59 15.48
N LYS A 62 -9.07 5.79 15.33
CA LYS A 62 -10.44 6.03 14.82
C LYS A 62 -10.58 5.75 13.32
N THR A 63 -9.54 6.01 12.52
CA THR A 63 -9.56 5.90 11.06
C THR A 63 -8.86 4.65 10.53
N ARG A 64 -8.38 3.79 11.44
CA ARG A 64 -7.56 2.63 11.10
C ARG A 64 -8.19 1.70 10.07
N LEU A 65 -9.49 1.44 10.19
CA LEU A 65 -10.20 0.58 9.24
C LEU A 65 -10.18 1.18 7.83
N ALA A 66 -10.57 2.44 7.71
CA ALA A 66 -10.56 3.16 6.43
C ALA A 66 -9.15 3.22 5.83
N GLY A 67 -8.15 3.59 6.63
CA GLY A 67 -6.76 3.61 6.19
C GLY A 67 -6.27 2.24 5.71
N ALA A 68 -6.61 1.16 6.41
CA ALA A 68 -6.19 -0.19 6.06
C ALA A 68 -6.85 -0.69 4.77
N LEU A 69 -8.14 -0.38 4.57
CA LEU A 69 -8.84 -0.70 3.32
C LEU A 69 -8.24 0.06 2.13
N ILE A 70 -7.98 1.36 2.28
CA ILE A 70 -7.33 2.14 1.23
C ILE A 70 -5.95 1.57 0.94
N ALA A 71 -5.10 1.33 1.95
CA ALA A 71 -3.77 0.77 1.74
C ALA A 71 -3.83 -0.60 1.05
N ALA A 72 -4.78 -1.47 1.41
CA ALA A 72 -4.96 -2.78 0.78
C ALA A 72 -5.27 -2.65 -0.72
N ILE A 73 -6.19 -1.74 -1.08
CA ILE A 73 -6.53 -1.46 -2.49
C ILE A 73 -5.30 -0.95 -3.23
N MET A 74 -4.59 0.02 -2.65
CA MET A 74 -3.45 0.65 -3.32
C MET A 74 -2.26 -0.31 -3.50
N PHE A 75 -1.99 -1.17 -2.52
CA PHE A 75 -1.02 -2.25 -2.66
C PHE A 75 -1.46 -3.27 -3.69
N ALA A 76 -2.75 -3.67 -3.70
CA ALA A 76 -3.25 -4.64 -4.66
C ALA A 76 -3.13 -4.13 -6.11
N CYS A 77 -3.51 -2.87 -6.35
CA CYS A 77 -3.31 -2.23 -7.64
C CYS A 77 -1.82 -2.18 -8.01
N SER A 78 -0.93 -1.86 -7.05
CA SER A 78 0.53 -1.89 -7.30
C SER A 78 1.00 -3.26 -7.73
N VAL A 79 0.55 -4.33 -7.06
CA VAL A 79 0.88 -5.72 -7.44
C VAL A 79 0.43 -6.03 -8.87
N VAL A 80 -0.78 -5.60 -9.25
CA VAL A 80 -1.28 -5.78 -10.62
C VAL A 80 -0.38 -5.07 -11.64
N MET A 81 0.01 -3.82 -11.37
CA MET A 81 0.89 -3.06 -12.26
C MET A 81 2.28 -3.72 -12.39
N ILE A 82 2.86 -4.17 -11.28
CA ILE A 82 4.16 -4.87 -11.28
C ILE A 82 4.06 -6.20 -12.05
N PHE A 83 2.94 -6.92 -11.92
CA PHE A 83 2.70 -8.15 -12.66
C PHE A 83 2.57 -7.89 -14.18
N MET A 84 1.85 -6.83 -14.56
CA MET A 84 1.74 -6.40 -15.96
C MET A 84 3.10 -5.99 -16.55
N ALA A 85 3.99 -5.45 -15.72
CA ALA A 85 5.37 -5.13 -16.07
C ALA A 85 6.29 -6.37 -16.17
N GLY A 86 5.73 -7.59 -16.07
CA GLY A 86 6.49 -8.84 -16.18
C GLY A 86 7.39 -9.16 -14.99
N ASN A 87 7.42 -8.32 -13.95
CA ASN A 87 8.28 -8.53 -12.77
C ASN A 87 7.58 -9.41 -11.72
N LEU A 88 7.47 -10.70 -12.01
CA LEU A 88 6.78 -11.66 -11.15
C LEU A 88 7.38 -11.72 -9.73
N GLN A 89 8.70 -11.67 -9.61
CA GLN A 89 9.38 -11.74 -8.31
C GLN A 89 8.97 -10.56 -7.42
N PHE A 90 8.99 -9.33 -7.95
CA PHE A 90 8.61 -8.15 -7.18
C PHE A 90 7.10 -8.09 -6.92
N ALA A 91 6.27 -8.60 -7.83
CA ALA A 91 4.82 -8.70 -7.64
C ALA A 91 4.47 -9.61 -6.46
N LEU A 92 5.11 -10.78 -6.35
CA LEU A 92 4.91 -11.72 -5.25
C LEU A 92 5.35 -11.15 -3.90
N ILE A 93 6.48 -10.45 -3.86
CA ILE A 93 6.94 -9.76 -2.63
C ILE A 93 5.96 -8.65 -2.25
N SER A 94 5.49 -7.87 -3.23
CA SER A 94 4.53 -6.78 -3.03
C SER A 94 3.13 -7.24 -2.62
N ALA A 95 2.80 -8.53 -2.80
CA ALA A 95 1.55 -9.12 -2.31
C ALA A 95 1.53 -9.25 -0.78
N VAL A 96 2.69 -9.33 -0.12
CA VAL A 96 2.76 -9.46 1.35
C VAL A 96 2.13 -8.24 2.06
N PRO A 97 2.47 -6.98 1.71
CA PRO A 97 1.77 -5.80 2.20
C PRO A 97 0.25 -5.81 1.99
N VAL A 98 -0.25 -6.38 0.89
CA VAL A 98 -1.69 -6.51 0.63
C VAL A 98 -2.35 -7.38 1.70
N VAL A 99 -1.80 -8.59 1.92
CA VAL A 99 -2.33 -9.53 2.91
C VAL A 99 -2.27 -8.93 4.31
N MET A 100 -1.17 -8.26 4.66
CA MET A 100 -1.04 -7.58 5.94
C MET A 100 -2.06 -6.45 6.11
N ALA A 101 -2.30 -5.64 5.08
CA ALA A 101 -3.29 -4.56 5.13
C ALA A 101 -4.72 -5.10 5.29
N ILE A 102 -5.08 -6.17 4.58
CA ILE A 102 -6.36 -6.87 4.73
C ILE A 102 -6.52 -7.41 6.16
N TYR A 103 -5.48 -8.03 6.70
CA TYR A 103 -5.49 -8.51 8.09
C TYR A 103 -5.71 -7.36 9.09
N VAL A 104 -5.03 -6.22 8.90
CA VAL A 104 -5.23 -5.03 9.74
C VAL A 104 -6.66 -4.50 9.62
N ALA A 105 -7.24 -4.46 8.42
CA ALA A 105 -8.61 -4.03 8.20
C ALA A 105 -9.61 -4.95 8.92
N TRP A 106 -9.49 -6.26 8.74
CA TRP A 106 -10.34 -7.26 9.40
C TRP A 106 -10.28 -7.16 10.93
N ARG A 107 -9.09 -6.94 11.48
CA ARG A 107 -8.88 -6.73 12.92
C ARG A 107 -9.45 -5.41 13.42
N ALA A 108 -9.35 -4.34 12.63
CA ALA A 108 -9.89 -3.03 12.99
C ALA A 108 -11.43 -3.06 13.03
N GLY A 109 -12.06 -3.77 12.09
CA GLY A 109 -13.52 -3.93 12.02
C GLY A 109 -14.11 -4.71 13.21
N GLN A 110 -13.37 -5.62 13.82
CA GLN A 110 -13.79 -6.34 15.03
C GLN A 110 -13.63 -5.54 16.33
N SER A 111 -12.95 -4.39 16.28
CA SER A 111 -12.60 -3.59 17.46
C SER A 111 -13.42 -2.31 17.62
N GLN A 112 -14.38 -2.09 16.72
CA GLN A 112 -15.41 -1.06 16.80
C GLN A 112 -16.70 -1.69 17.34
#